data_AF-A0A2N9N367-F1
#
_entry.id   AF-A0A2N9N367-F1
#
_cell.length_a   1.000
_cell.length_b   1.000
_cell.length_c   1.000
_cell.angle_alpha   90.00
_cell.angle_beta   90.00
_cell.angle_gamma   90.00
#
_symmetry.space_group_name_H-M   'P 1'
#
loop_
_entity.id
_entity.type
_entity.pdbx_description
1 polymer ?
#
loop_
_entity_poly.entity_id
_entity_poly.type
_entity_poly.pdbx_seq_one_letter_code
_entity_poly.pdbx_strand_id
1 'polypeptide(L)'
;MLRLITAAFAACLAAHAQIPAQDSRNTDIPNTDTHFVPKTYKTLAEWEAHKQALRTQILSAAGLLPLFPKNDLHPQIFGRVENRDCTIEKVLLETLPGYYLAGNLYRPLKPAPTAGFPAIISPHGHWNNGRLENTDIASIPARAINLARQGYVVFSYDMVGYNDTIQTPHDFGDKPVEELWGFGPFGLQLWNSIRVIDFLEKLPGVNPQMIGATGASGGATQTFTVSAVDDRIKFSAPANMVSLIMQGGGLCENAPGLRLDTNNVEIAAMMAPRPMIMSAATGDWTRNMATEEYPAVRAIYDLYGKGSGVEMFFQDAPHNYNKPNREATYAFFGKHVLGETDASKLKERAIHVEKLQDMMVLHNRKLPDNAISFQQLFDEWTRFAKDQTADPRGRLTAALAAEWPAHVLSEGTGEHIVLGRAGKGDRVPAIWIKGSNPPALVIHPDGVEAARKDPAAARLLKAGRSVLCIDAFQTGTAVAPRNRAAKMFLTFNKSDDANRVQDILTALAWLNQPKTQLIGLGKSAIWCEFAAAVAPVAVDLQADLSGFSGSDDDFVKNFFVPGIQRAGGLQAARALVK
;
A
#
# COMPACT_ATOMS: atom_id res chain seq x y z
N MET A 1 42.83 20.76 -46.44
CA MET A 1 41.48 21.00 -45.86
C MET A 1 40.78 19.64 -45.80
N LEU A 2 41.02 18.82 -44.78
CA LEU A 2 40.46 18.86 -43.42
C LEU A 2 38.97 18.44 -43.37
N ARG A 3 38.72 17.22 -42.84
CA ARG A 3 37.60 16.72 -42.01
C ARG A 3 37.59 15.18 -42.13
N LEU A 4 38.29 14.37 -41.34
CA LEU A 4 38.12 14.04 -39.91
C LEU A 4 36.81 14.53 -39.26
N ILE A 5 35.96 13.58 -38.87
CA ILE A 5 35.29 13.42 -37.56
C ILE A 5 34.44 12.12 -37.64
N THR A 6 35.03 10.99 -37.25
CA THR A 6 34.80 10.23 -36.00
C THR A 6 33.46 9.48 -35.90
N ALA A 7 33.56 8.16 -36.06
CA ALA A 7 32.61 7.20 -35.52
C ALA A 7 32.55 7.35 -33.99
N ALA A 8 31.38 7.69 -33.46
CA ALA A 8 31.12 7.65 -32.03
C ALA A 8 30.72 6.21 -31.67
N PHE A 9 31.67 5.50 -31.07
CA PHE A 9 31.45 4.23 -30.42
C PHE A 9 30.32 4.35 -29.39
N ALA A 10 29.40 3.39 -29.43
CA ALA A 10 28.49 3.09 -28.34
C ALA A 10 29.31 2.70 -27.10
N ALA A 11 29.40 3.62 -26.14
CA ALA A 11 29.79 3.31 -24.78
C ALA A 11 28.57 3.55 -23.90
N CYS A 12 27.67 2.57 -23.84
CA CYS A 12 26.86 2.37 -22.64
C CYS A 12 27.83 2.00 -21.52
N LEU A 13 28.41 3.01 -20.88
CA LEU A 13 28.96 2.84 -19.54
C LEU A 13 27.77 2.42 -18.68
N ALA A 14 27.67 1.12 -18.39
CA ALA A 14 27.01 0.72 -17.16
C ALA A 14 27.71 1.50 -16.06
N ALA A 15 27.05 2.54 -15.55
CA ALA A 15 27.48 3.19 -14.33
C ALA A 15 27.56 2.06 -13.31
N HIS A 16 28.78 1.68 -12.93
CA HIS A 16 28.96 0.69 -11.89
C HIS A 16 28.29 1.29 -10.67
N ALA A 17 27.29 0.61 -10.10
CA ALA A 17 26.63 1.09 -8.91
C ALA A 17 27.70 1.32 -7.83
N GLN A 18 27.83 2.56 -7.37
CA GLN A 18 28.78 2.96 -6.32
C GLN A 18 28.03 3.14 -5.01
N ILE A 19 28.73 2.91 -3.91
CA ILE A 19 28.17 3.23 -2.58
C ILE A 19 28.20 4.75 -2.43
N PRO A 20 27.07 5.41 -2.08
CA PRO A 20 27.06 6.86 -1.97
C PRO A 20 27.93 7.34 -0.80
N ALA A 21 28.42 8.58 -0.89
CA ALA A 21 29.24 9.18 0.16
C ALA A 21 28.48 9.36 1.49
N GLN A 22 27.15 9.51 1.41
CA GLN A 22 26.23 9.58 2.56
C GLN A 22 25.12 8.54 2.37
N ASP A 23 24.61 7.97 3.46
CA ASP A 23 23.48 7.05 3.39
C ASP A 23 22.21 7.79 2.96
N SER A 24 21.67 7.46 1.78
CA SER A 24 20.49 8.09 1.22
C SER A 24 19.25 7.93 2.09
N ARG A 25 19.17 6.90 2.94
CA ARG A 25 18.03 6.71 3.87
C ARG A 25 17.92 7.82 4.92
N ASN A 26 18.97 8.63 5.10
CA ASN A 26 18.99 9.80 5.98
C ASN A 26 18.64 11.11 5.25
N THR A 27 18.91 11.19 3.96
CA THR A 27 18.85 12.45 3.17
C THR A 27 17.71 12.47 2.16
N ASP A 28 17.40 11.34 1.53
CA ASP A 28 16.24 11.14 0.67
C ASP A 28 15.05 10.71 1.54
N ILE A 29 14.25 11.69 1.96
CA ILE A 29 13.09 11.51 2.83
C ILE A 29 11.82 11.87 2.06
N PRO A 30 11.35 11.01 1.15
CA PRO A 30 10.11 11.24 0.43
C PRO A 30 8.94 11.35 1.41
N ASN A 31 7.94 12.11 1.01
CA ASN A 31 6.71 12.33 1.76
C ASN A 31 5.53 12.53 0.80
N THR A 32 4.36 12.84 1.35
CA THR A 32 3.13 13.05 0.59
C THR A 32 3.28 13.98 -0.61
N ASP A 33 4.06 15.05 -0.47
CA ASP A 33 4.16 16.15 -1.44
C ASP A 33 5.46 16.10 -2.26
N THR A 34 6.21 14.98 -2.16
CA THR A 34 7.38 14.74 -3.01
C THR A 34 6.96 14.58 -4.46
N HIS A 35 7.69 15.23 -5.38
CA HIS A 35 7.56 14.98 -6.81
C HIS A 35 8.34 13.71 -7.18
N PHE A 36 7.63 12.61 -7.37
CA PHE A 36 8.21 11.34 -7.77
C PHE A 36 8.54 11.34 -9.26
N VAL A 37 9.71 10.79 -9.61
CA VAL A 37 10.06 10.53 -11.02
C VAL A 37 9.34 9.26 -11.47
N PRO A 38 8.62 9.27 -12.62
CA PRO A 38 7.99 8.05 -13.13
C PRO A 38 9.01 6.97 -13.41
N LYS A 39 8.79 5.77 -12.87
CA LYS A 39 9.61 4.59 -13.16
C LYS A 39 9.30 4.04 -14.55
N THR A 40 10.31 3.45 -15.18
CA THR A 40 10.16 2.81 -16.49
C THR A 40 10.46 1.32 -16.37
N TYR A 41 9.63 0.51 -17.03
CA TYR A 41 9.72 -0.94 -17.07
C TYR A 41 10.01 -1.37 -18.50
N LYS A 42 11.05 -2.17 -18.71
CA LYS A 42 11.50 -2.55 -20.06
C LYS A 42 10.76 -3.77 -20.61
N THR A 43 10.27 -4.63 -19.73
CA THR A 43 9.61 -5.89 -20.11
C THR A 43 8.36 -6.14 -19.29
N LEU A 44 7.43 -6.91 -19.86
CA LEU A 44 6.24 -7.35 -19.14
C LEU A 44 6.58 -8.18 -17.89
N ALA A 45 7.60 -9.03 -17.97
CA ALA A 45 8.02 -9.86 -16.84
C ALA A 45 8.54 -9.03 -15.65
N GLU A 46 9.30 -7.96 -15.95
CA GLU A 46 9.77 -7.01 -14.93
C GLU A 46 8.60 -6.30 -14.25
N TRP A 47 7.62 -5.83 -15.03
CA TRP A 47 6.42 -5.20 -14.49
C TRP A 47 5.56 -6.17 -13.68
N GLU A 48 5.31 -7.40 -14.16
CA GLU A 48 4.50 -8.39 -13.44
C GLU A 48 5.15 -8.82 -12.11
N ALA A 49 6.49 -8.95 -12.08
CA ALA A 49 7.21 -9.19 -10.84
C ALA A 49 7.05 -8.03 -9.85
N HIS A 50 7.19 -6.79 -10.33
CA HIS A 50 6.96 -5.60 -9.51
C HIS A 50 5.50 -5.49 -9.02
N LYS A 51 4.53 -5.75 -9.90
CA LYS A 51 3.09 -5.75 -9.58
C LYS A 51 2.76 -6.75 -8.48
N GLN A 52 3.36 -7.94 -8.48
CA GLN A 52 3.17 -8.90 -7.39
C GLN A 52 3.77 -8.39 -6.07
N ALA A 53 5.01 -7.90 -6.10
CA ALA A 53 5.64 -7.32 -4.92
C ALA A 53 4.81 -6.15 -4.35
N LEU A 54 4.30 -5.28 -5.22
CA LEU A 54 3.46 -4.15 -4.86
C LEU A 54 2.11 -4.57 -4.29
N ARG A 55 1.47 -5.61 -4.83
CA ARG A 55 0.25 -6.21 -4.24
C ARG A 55 0.50 -6.70 -2.81
N THR A 56 1.62 -7.37 -2.58
CA THR A 56 2.03 -7.83 -1.25
C THR A 56 2.28 -6.65 -0.30
N GLN A 57 2.96 -5.60 -0.78
CA GLN A 57 3.20 -4.37 -0.03
C GLN A 57 1.90 -3.67 0.37
N ILE A 58 0.96 -3.48 -0.56
CA ILE A 58 -0.35 -2.86 -0.29
C ILE A 58 -1.10 -3.64 0.79
N LEU A 59 -1.16 -4.97 0.66
CA LEU A 59 -1.86 -5.83 1.63
C LEU A 59 -1.17 -5.82 3.00
N SER A 60 0.17 -5.80 3.04
CA SER A 60 0.93 -5.70 4.29
C SER A 60 0.67 -4.36 4.99
N ALA A 61 0.78 -3.24 4.26
CA ALA A 61 0.51 -1.90 4.77
C ALA A 61 -0.95 -1.74 5.25
N ALA A 62 -1.89 -2.40 4.58
CA ALA A 62 -3.31 -2.43 4.99
C ALA A 62 -3.60 -3.29 6.22
N GLY A 63 -2.61 -4.04 6.75
CA GLY A 63 -2.85 -5.04 7.80
C GLY A 63 -3.69 -6.24 7.32
N LEU A 64 -3.72 -6.49 6.01
CA LEU A 64 -4.53 -7.51 5.34
C LEU A 64 -3.67 -8.59 4.66
N LEU A 65 -2.44 -8.82 5.14
CA LEU A 65 -1.57 -9.90 4.69
C LEU A 65 -1.42 -10.98 5.79
N PRO A 66 -2.10 -12.15 5.66
CA PRO A 66 -3.10 -12.51 4.64
C PRO A 66 -4.46 -11.84 4.93
N LEU A 67 -5.35 -11.86 3.93
CA LEU A 67 -6.72 -11.35 4.08
C LEU A 67 -7.41 -12.04 5.25
N PHE A 68 -8.24 -11.32 6.01
CA PHE A 68 -9.03 -11.92 7.09
C PHE A 68 -10.00 -12.99 6.59
N PRO A 69 -10.38 -13.96 7.45
CA PRO A 69 -11.46 -14.87 7.12
C PRO A 69 -12.75 -14.08 6.85
N LYS A 70 -13.44 -14.46 5.78
CA LYS A 70 -14.70 -13.83 5.37
C LYS A 70 -15.85 -14.31 6.27
N ASN A 71 -16.58 -13.38 6.89
CA ASN A 71 -17.85 -13.65 7.59
C ASN A 71 -19.05 -13.62 6.62
N ASP A 72 -20.25 -14.00 7.08
CA ASP A 72 -21.48 -13.65 6.36
C ASP A 72 -21.77 -12.15 6.52
N LEU A 73 -22.24 -11.51 5.45
CA LEU A 73 -22.41 -10.05 5.38
C LEU A 73 -23.71 -9.56 6.01
N HIS A 74 -24.66 -10.47 6.28
CA HIS A 74 -26.00 -10.19 6.82
C HIS A 74 -26.63 -8.90 6.27
N PRO A 75 -26.77 -8.76 4.93
CA PRO A 75 -27.14 -7.50 4.31
C PRO A 75 -28.56 -7.10 4.72
N GLN A 76 -28.70 -5.91 5.32
CA GLN A 76 -30.01 -5.29 5.55
C GLN A 76 -30.29 -4.28 4.45
N ILE A 77 -31.12 -4.65 3.48
CA ILE A 77 -31.56 -3.78 2.38
C ILE A 77 -32.99 -3.33 2.65
N PHE A 78 -33.24 -2.02 2.78
CA PHE A 78 -34.54 -1.50 3.22
C PHE A 78 -34.77 -0.05 2.75
N GLY A 79 -35.98 0.46 3.02
CA GLY A 79 -36.31 1.86 2.75
C GLY A 79 -36.27 2.20 1.26
N ARG A 80 -36.74 1.29 0.41
CA ARG A 80 -36.77 1.45 -1.05
C ARG A 80 -37.55 2.70 -1.42
N VAL A 81 -36.84 3.66 -2.01
CA VAL A 81 -37.40 4.81 -2.71
C VAL A 81 -37.36 4.51 -4.18
N GLU A 82 -38.52 4.53 -4.83
CA GLU A 82 -38.62 4.43 -6.29
C GLU A 82 -38.99 5.82 -6.81
N ASN A 83 -38.12 6.40 -7.62
CA ASN A 83 -38.45 7.58 -8.39
C ASN A 83 -38.44 7.24 -9.88
N ARG A 84 -38.63 8.23 -10.75
CA ARG A 84 -38.72 8.02 -12.22
C ARG A 84 -37.43 7.50 -12.88
N ASP A 85 -36.33 7.43 -12.15
CA ASP A 85 -34.99 7.27 -12.70
C ASP A 85 -34.30 5.97 -12.27
N CYS A 86 -34.45 5.59 -11.00
CA CYS A 86 -33.89 4.37 -10.41
C CYS A 86 -34.62 4.03 -9.11
N THR A 87 -34.31 2.87 -8.54
CA THR A 87 -34.60 2.63 -7.12
C THR A 87 -33.37 2.93 -6.29
N ILE A 88 -33.59 3.50 -5.11
CA ILE A 88 -32.56 3.76 -4.11
C ILE A 88 -32.96 3.04 -2.84
N GLU A 89 -32.06 2.22 -2.31
CA GLU A 89 -32.27 1.47 -1.08
C GLU A 89 -31.13 1.75 -0.10
N LYS A 90 -31.45 1.78 1.19
CA LYS A 90 -30.46 1.85 2.27
C LYS A 90 -29.91 0.46 2.52
N VAL A 91 -28.60 0.38 2.74
CA VAL A 91 -27.92 -0.89 3.01
C VAL A 91 -27.04 -0.75 4.24
N LEU A 92 -27.11 -1.74 5.12
CA LEU A 92 -26.13 -1.98 6.18
C LEU A 92 -25.50 -3.37 5.96
N LEU A 93 -24.17 -3.45 5.94
CA LEU A 93 -23.39 -4.68 5.69
C LEU A 93 -22.45 -4.95 6.87
N GLU A 94 -22.48 -6.15 7.42
CA GLU A 94 -21.53 -6.58 8.45
C GLU A 94 -20.20 -7.02 7.79
N THR A 95 -19.23 -6.11 7.67
CA THR A 95 -18.00 -6.36 6.91
C THR A 95 -16.92 -7.07 7.73
N LEU A 96 -16.97 -6.95 9.06
CA LEU A 96 -16.31 -7.80 10.06
C LEU A 96 -17.35 -8.15 11.13
N PRO A 97 -17.19 -9.21 11.93
CA PRO A 97 -18.12 -9.52 13.02
C PRO A 97 -18.37 -8.30 13.91
N GLY A 98 -19.63 -7.85 13.96
CA GLY A 98 -20.10 -6.69 14.68
C GLY A 98 -19.75 -5.32 14.07
N TYR A 99 -19.03 -5.24 12.96
CA TYR A 99 -18.68 -3.97 12.29
C TYR A 99 -19.49 -3.75 11.03
N TYR A 100 -20.18 -2.61 10.97
CA TYR A 100 -21.17 -2.32 9.95
C TYR A 100 -20.75 -1.18 9.02
N LEU A 101 -20.75 -1.48 7.72
CA LEU A 101 -20.64 -0.52 6.64
C LEU A 101 -22.03 -0.10 6.16
N ALA A 102 -22.26 1.20 6.09
CA ALA A 102 -23.50 1.76 5.58
C ALA A 102 -23.34 2.32 4.16
N GLY A 103 -24.43 2.28 3.37
CA GLY A 103 -24.45 2.82 2.03
C GLY A 103 -25.83 2.89 1.39
N ASN A 104 -25.86 3.37 0.15
CA ASN A 104 -27.04 3.44 -0.70
C ASN A 104 -26.82 2.62 -1.98
N LEU A 105 -27.81 1.80 -2.30
CA LEU A 105 -27.84 0.92 -3.45
C LEU A 105 -28.80 1.46 -4.49
N TYR A 106 -28.27 1.76 -5.67
CA TYR A 106 -29.00 2.34 -6.79
C TYR A 106 -29.17 1.28 -7.86
N ARG A 107 -30.41 1.01 -8.28
CA ARG A 107 -30.70 -0.02 -9.29
C ARG A 107 -31.49 0.53 -10.48
N PRO A 108 -31.25 -0.01 -11.69
CA PRO A 108 -32.08 0.31 -12.84
C PRO A 108 -33.54 -0.10 -12.62
N LEU A 109 -34.49 0.67 -13.15
CA LEU A 109 -35.92 0.30 -13.14
C LEU A 109 -36.26 -0.78 -14.19
N LYS A 110 -35.41 -0.91 -15.22
CA LYS A 110 -35.59 -1.93 -16.26
C LYS A 110 -35.35 -3.33 -15.68
N PRO A 111 -36.01 -4.38 -16.20
CA PRO A 111 -35.68 -5.75 -15.84
C PRO A 111 -34.20 -6.07 -16.10
N ALA A 112 -33.60 -6.90 -15.25
CA ALA A 112 -32.24 -7.36 -15.45
C ALA A 112 -32.14 -8.15 -16.77
N PRO A 113 -31.10 -7.89 -17.60
CA PRO A 113 -30.77 -8.77 -18.71
C PRO A 113 -30.50 -10.19 -18.20
N THR A 114 -30.63 -11.20 -19.07
CA THR A 114 -30.30 -12.60 -18.72
C THR A 114 -28.90 -12.74 -18.14
N ALA A 115 -27.94 -11.95 -18.64
CA ALA A 115 -26.56 -11.94 -18.14
C ALA A 115 -26.38 -11.18 -16.82
N GLY A 116 -27.41 -10.50 -16.30
CA GLY A 116 -27.31 -9.56 -15.17
C GLY A 116 -26.79 -8.18 -15.57
N PHE A 117 -26.99 -7.19 -14.69
CA PHE A 117 -26.44 -5.84 -14.84
C PHE A 117 -24.96 -5.80 -14.48
N PRO A 118 -24.13 -5.01 -15.18
CA PRO A 118 -22.84 -4.59 -14.62
C PRO A 118 -23.06 -3.83 -13.31
N ALA A 119 -22.10 -3.89 -12.40
CA ALA A 119 -22.16 -3.21 -11.12
C ALA A 119 -20.95 -2.32 -10.87
N ILE A 120 -21.10 -1.29 -10.03
CA ILE A 120 -20.06 -0.32 -9.72
C ILE A 120 -19.99 -0.13 -8.20
N ILE A 121 -18.80 -0.33 -7.65
CA ILE A 121 -18.47 0.14 -6.30
C ILE A 121 -18.09 1.62 -6.39
N SER A 122 -18.67 2.43 -5.51
CA SER A 122 -18.62 3.89 -5.60
C SER A 122 -18.15 4.53 -4.29
N PRO A 123 -16.87 4.34 -3.90
CA PRO A 123 -16.31 5.10 -2.78
C PRO A 123 -16.34 6.61 -3.05
N HIS A 124 -16.44 7.39 -1.97
CA HIS A 124 -16.40 8.85 -2.03
C HIS A 124 -15.08 9.40 -1.46
N GLY A 125 -14.76 10.64 -1.81
CA GLY A 125 -13.69 11.43 -1.21
C GLY A 125 -14.20 12.31 -0.07
N HIS A 126 -13.33 13.18 0.42
CA HIS A 126 -13.51 14.01 1.61
C HIS A 126 -14.38 15.25 1.36
N TRP A 127 -15.60 15.06 0.88
CA TRP A 127 -16.61 16.13 0.87
C TRP A 127 -17.44 16.10 2.14
N ASN A 128 -18.03 17.24 2.51
CA ASN A 128 -18.72 17.43 3.79
C ASN A 128 -19.80 16.39 4.06
N ASN A 129 -20.57 15.97 3.05
CA ASN A 129 -21.64 14.99 3.22
C ASN A 129 -21.25 13.58 2.73
N GLY A 130 -19.97 13.33 2.46
CA GLY A 130 -19.45 12.04 2.01
C GLY A 130 -20.22 11.46 0.82
N ARG A 131 -20.79 10.25 1.00
CA ARG A 131 -21.59 9.57 -0.04
C ARG A 131 -22.86 10.31 -0.46
N LEU A 132 -23.32 11.29 0.33
CA LEU A 132 -24.52 12.08 0.10
C LEU A 132 -24.22 13.47 -0.47
N GLU A 133 -22.95 13.78 -0.75
CA GLU A 133 -22.53 15.06 -1.30
C GLU A 133 -23.19 15.33 -2.66
N ASN A 134 -23.81 16.52 -2.79
CA ASN A 134 -24.43 17.00 -4.01
C ASN A 134 -24.25 18.51 -4.19
N THR A 135 -23.19 18.88 -4.91
CA THR A 135 -22.89 20.24 -5.35
C THR A 135 -22.46 20.21 -6.82
N ASP A 136 -22.23 21.39 -7.41
CA ASP A 136 -21.71 21.49 -8.78
C ASP A 136 -20.27 20.97 -8.91
N ILE A 137 -19.51 20.98 -7.82
CA ILE A 137 -18.13 20.46 -7.76
C ILE A 137 -18.10 18.93 -7.68
N ALA A 138 -19.00 18.33 -6.91
CA ALA A 138 -19.11 16.88 -6.80
C ALA A 138 -20.55 16.47 -6.47
N SER A 139 -21.06 15.47 -7.18
CA SER A 139 -22.36 14.88 -6.87
C SER A 139 -22.32 13.37 -6.98
N ILE A 140 -22.34 12.72 -5.82
CA ILE A 140 -22.40 11.27 -5.69
C ILE A 140 -23.78 10.71 -6.08
N PRO A 141 -24.92 11.30 -5.68
CA PRO A 141 -26.22 10.83 -6.15
C PRO A 141 -26.39 11.07 -7.66
N ALA A 142 -25.88 12.17 -8.25
CA ALA A 142 -25.94 12.34 -9.70
C ALA A 142 -25.15 11.25 -10.43
N ARG A 143 -23.96 10.91 -9.92
CA ARG A 143 -23.16 9.78 -10.43
C ARG A 143 -23.95 8.48 -10.38
N ALA A 144 -24.44 8.11 -9.21
CA ALA A 144 -25.09 6.83 -9.00
C ALA A 144 -26.41 6.69 -9.77
N ILE A 145 -27.26 7.72 -9.75
CA ILE A 145 -28.56 7.72 -10.45
C ILE A 145 -28.36 7.65 -11.97
N ASN A 146 -27.40 8.40 -12.54
CA ASN A 146 -27.19 8.37 -13.98
C ASN A 146 -26.58 7.06 -14.47
N LEU A 147 -25.67 6.46 -13.71
CA LEU A 147 -25.19 5.09 -13.97
C LEU A 147 -26.35 4.08 -13.86
N ALA A 148 -27.22 4.19 -12.86
CA ALA A 148 -28.40 3.34 -12.74
C ALA A 148 -29.35 3.46 -13.94
N ARG A 149 -29.61 4.69 -14.42
CA ARG A 149 -30.38 4.91 -15.66
C ARG A 149 -29.75 4.23 -16.88
N GLN A 150 -28.42 4.22 -16.99
CA GLN A 150 -27.71 3.59 -18.09
C GLN A 150 -27.74 2.05 -18.02
N GLY A 151 -27.94 1.49 -16.83
CA GLY A 151 -28.08 0.05 -16.60
C GLY A 151 -27.03 -0.57 -15.70
N TYR A 152 -26.39 0.23 -14.84
CA TYR A 152 -25.50 -0.26 -13.81
C TYR A 152 -26.21 -0.41 -12.47
N VAL A 153 -25.87 -1.42 -11.68
CA VAL A 153 -26.16 -1.40 -10.24
C VAL A 153 -25.03 -0.66 -9.54
N VAL A 154 -25.32 0.37 -8.76
CA VAL A 154 -24.28 1.17 -8.08
C VAL A 154 -24.43 1.03 -6.58
N PHE A 155 -23.35 0.69 -5.89
CA PHE A 155 -23.30 0.77 -4.44
C PHE A 155 -22.33 1.87 -4.00
N SER A 156 -22.91 2.95 -3.46
CA SER A 156 -22.16 4.05 -2.85
C SER A 156 -22.17 3.89 -1.34
N TYR A 157 -21.01 3.86 -0.71
CA TYR A 157 -20.85 3.49 0.70
C TYR A 157 -19.92 4.45 1.41
N ASP A 158 -20.08 4.54 2.72
CA ASP A 158 -19.33 5.48 3.55
C ASP A 158 -17.84 5.12 3.64
N MET A 159 -17.02 6.15 3.70
CA MET A 159 -15.71 6.08 4.35
C MET A 159 -15.91 5.77 5.84
N VAL A 160 -14.90 5.17 6.47
CA VAL A 160 -14.98 4.88 7.92
C VAL A 160 -15.09 6.20 8.68
N GLY A 161 -15.99 6.29 9.68
CA GLY A 161 -16.25 7.52 10.42
C GLY A 161 -17.07 8.58 9.68
N TYR A 162 -17.59 8.29 8.49
CA TYR A 162 -18.53 9.17 7.78
C TYR A 162 -19.98 8.71 7.93
N ASN A 163 -20.88 9.69 7.95
CA ASN A 163 -22.33 9.54 7.94
C ASN A 163 -22.86 8.44 8.88
N ASP A 164 -23.09 7.22 8.38
CA ASP A 164 -23.73 6.11 9.09
C ASP A 164 -22.73 5.00 9.51
N THR A 165 -21.48 5.07 9.06
CA THR A 165 -20.41 4.13 9.45
C THR A 165 -19.62 4.69 10.64
N ILE A 166 -20.30 4.75 11.79
CA ILE A 166 -19.91 5.55 12.97
C ILE A 166 -19.13 4.79 14.05
N GLN A 167 -18.83 3.50 13.86
CA GLN A 167 -18.16 2.67 14.87
C GLN A 167 -16.67 3.01 15.06
N THR A 168 -16.09 3.80 14.14
CA THR A 168 -14.75 4.36 14.23
C THR A 168 -14.82 5.87 14.00
N PRO A 169 -13.88 6.67 14.55
CA PRO A 169 -13.57 7.97 13.97
C PRO A 169 -13.02 7.81 12.55
N HIS A 170 -12.90 8.92 11.82
CA HIS A 170 -12.25 8.90 10.50
C HIS A 170 -10.72 8.92 10.61
N ASP A 171 -10.21 9.62 11.62
CA ASP A 171 -8.81 9.78 11.97
C ASP A 171 -8.42 8.86 13.15
N PHE A 172 -7.89 7.69 12.82
CA PHE A 172 -7.24 6.77 13.76
C PHE A 172 -6.08 6.05 13.08
N GLY A 173 -5.35 5.20 13.82
CA GLY A 173 -4.24 4.41 13.29
C GLY A 173 -2.87 5.09 13.42
N ASP A 174 -2.79 6.21 14.14
CA ASP A 174 -1.54 6.97 14.38
C ASP A 174 -0.94 6.68 15.77
N LYS A 175 -1.61 5.89 16.61
CA LYS A 175 -1.01 5.41 17.86
C LYS A 175 0.00 4.30 17.54
N PRO A 176 1.18 4.29 18.19
CA PRO A 176 2.20 3.27 17.94
C PRO A 176 1.68 1.83 18.04
N VAL A 177 0.79 1.54 19.00
CA VAL A 177 0.18 0.21 19.13
C VAL A 177 -0.70 -0.15 17.93
N GLU A 178 -1.50 0.79 17.41
CA GLU A 178 -2.35 0.56 16.24
C GLU A 178 -1.50 0.31 14.99
N GLU A 179 -0.38 1.04 14.84
CA GLU A 179 0.59 0.82 13.77
C GLU A 179 1.26 -0.56 13.83
N LEU A 180 1.63 -1.07 15.02
CA LEU A 180 2.21 -2.42 15.18
C LEU A 180 1.28 -3.52 14.63
N TRP A 181 -0.03 -3.32 14.77
CA TRP A 181 -1.07 -4.25 14.34
C TRP A 181 -1.60 -3.95 12.93
N GLY A 182 -1.05 -2.94 12.24
CA GLY A 182 -1.52 -2.51 10.92
C GLY A 182 -2.99 -2.10 10.93
N PHE A 183 -3.48 -1.58 12.06
CA PHE A 183 -4.87 -1.18 12.24
C PHE A 183 -5.01 0.32 11.94
N GLY A 184 -5.78 0.65 10.91
CA GLY A 184 -6.00 2.03 10.49
C GLY A 184 -7.10 2.17 9.45
N PRO A 185 -7.51 3.41 9.15
CA PRO A 185 -8.64 3.69 8.26
C PRO A 185 -8.38 3.23 6.81
N PHE A 186 -7.12 3.28 6.33
CA PHE A 186 -6.78 2.76 5.00
C PHE A 186 -7.09 1.26 4.87
N GLY A 187 -6.61 0.46 5.83
CA GLY A 187 -6.82 -0.99 5.83
C GLY A 187 -8.29 -1.37 5.99
N LEU A 188 -9.00 -0.70 6.90
CA LEU A 188 -10.43 -0.97 7.12
C LEU A 188 -11.29 -0.56 5.91
N GLN A 189 -10.98 0.54 5.23
CA GLN A 189 -11.67 0.95 4.00
C GLN A 189 -11.37 0.02 2.82
N LEU A 190 -10.13 -0.45 2.69
CA LEU A 190 -9.77 -1.43 1.66
C LEU A 190 -10.51 -2.75 1.89
N TRP A 191 -10.55 -3.22 3.14
CA TRP A 191 -11.34 -4.38 3.53
C TRP A 191 -12.82 -4.18 3.20
N ASN A 192 -13.43 -3.07 3.64
CA ASN A 192 -14.81 -2.73 3.31
C ASN A 192 -15.08 -2.78 1.80
N SER A 193 -14.18 -2.24 0.97
CA SER A 193 -14.31 -2.27 -0.49
C SER A 193 -14.26 -3.70 -1.04
N ILE A 194 -13.39 -4.57 -0.52
CA ILE A 194 -13.35 -6.01 -0.88
C ILE A 194 -14.67 -6.70 -0.48
N ARG A 195 -15.21 -6.38 0.71
CA ARG A 195 -16.50 -6.93 1.20
C ARG A 195 -17.69 -6.43 0.40
N VAL A 196 -17.63 -5.21 -0.13
CA VAL A 196 -18.63 -4.68 -1.06
C VAL A 196 -18.64 -5.45 -2.38
N ILE A 197 -17.48 -5.86 -2.89
CA ILE A 197 -17.42 -6.72 -4.08
C ILE A 197 -18.12 -8.05 -3.79
N ASP A 198 -17.86 -8.67 -2.62
CA ASP A 198 -18.54 -9.90 -2.20
C ASP A 198 -20.06 -9.74 -2.11
N PHE A 199 -20.53 -8.57 -1.65
CA PHE A 199 -21.95 -8.24 -1.60
C PHE A 199 -22.57 -8.18 -3.00
N LEU A 200 -21.93 -7.43 -3.92
CA LEU A 200 -22.42 -7.24 -5.28
C LEU A 200 -22.44 -8.55 -6.08
N GLU A 201 -21.43 -9.41 -5.94
CA GLU A 201 -21.39 -10.72 -6.62
C GLU A 201 -22.58 -11.61 -6.26
N LYS A 202 -23.09 -11.50 -5.04
CA LYS A 202 -24.24 -12.27 -4.55
C LYS A 202 -25.58 -11.57 -4.76
N LEU A 203 -25.57 -10.34 -5.25
CA LEU A 203 -26.76 -9.52 -5.37
C LEU A 203 -27.62 -9.97 -6.56
N PRO A 204 -28.90 -10.34 -6.37
CA PRO A 204 -29.76 -10.75 -7.48
C PRO A 204 -29.82 -9.69 -8.59
N GLY A 205 -29.65 -10.14 -9.83
CA GLY A 205 -29.65 -9.28 -11.01
C GLY A 205 -28.31 -8.61 -11.32
N VAL A 206 -27.25 -8.83 -10.55
CA VAL A 206 -25.88 -8.38 -10.88
C VAL A 206 -25.11 -9.48 -11.63
N ASN A 207 -24.31 -9.07 -12.61
CA ASN A 207 -23.31 -9.92 -13.24
C ASN A 207 -21.98 -9.83 -12.46
N PRO A 208 -21.53 -10.91 -11.80
CA PRO A 208 -20.29 -10.90 -11.01
C PRO A 208 -19.03 -10.72 -11.88
N GLN A 209 -19.10 -10.96 -13.19
CA GLN A 209 -18.01 -10.76 -14.14
C GLN A 209 -17.93 -9.33 -14.70
N MET A 210 -18.80 -8.42 -14.25
CA MET A 210 -18.84 -7.03 -14.73
C MET A 210 -18.93 -6.02 -13.59
N ILE A 211 -18.06 -6.16 -12.58
CA ILE A 211 -17.94 -5.22 -11.47
C ILE A 211 -16.84 -4.21 -11.78
N GLY A 212 -17.13 -2.92 -11.68
CA GLY A 212 -16.16 -1.83 -11.80
C GLY A 212 -16.08 -0.96 -10.55
N ALA A 213 -15.17 0.01 -10.56
CA ALA A 213 -14.94 0.91 -9.43
C ALA A 213 -14.77 2.37 -9.87
N THR A 214 -15.33 3.31 -9.13
CA THR A 214 -15.07 4.74 -9.35
C THR A 214 -15.26 5.60 -8.11
N GLY A 215 -14.43 6.64 -7.99
CA GLY A 215 -14.46 7.64 -6.91
C GLY A 215 -13.49 8.77 -7.25
N ALA A 216 -13.61 9.92 -6.58
CA ALA A 216 -12.63 11.00 -6.72
C ALA A 216 -11.92 11.31 -5.40
N SER A 217 -10.73 11.92 -5.47
CA SER A 217 -9.92 12.29 -4.31
C SER A 217 -9.59 11.05 -3.45
N GLY A 218 -9.84 11.07 -2.14
CA GLY A 218 -9.76 9.88 -1.29
C GLY A 218 -10.55 8.66 -1.80
N GLY A 219 -11.68 8.88 -2.49
CA GLY A 219 -12.43 7.80 -3.14
C GLY A 219 -11.73 7.22 -4.37
N ALA A 220 -10.92 8.03 -5.07
CA ALA A 220 -10.05 7.53 -6.12
C ALA A 220 -8.88 6.73 -5.53
N THR A 221 -8.31 7.16 -4.39
CA THR A 221 -7.33 6.36 -3.64
C THR A 221 -7.85 4.96 -3.35
N GLN A 222 -9.08 4.85 -2.84
CA GLN A 222 -9.72 3.57 -2.62
C GLN A 222 -10.00 2.81 -3.93
N THR A 223 -10.43 3.51 -4.99
CA THR A 223 -10.69 2.94 -6.32
C THR A 223 -9.47 2.26 -6.92
N PHE A 224 -8.32 2.94 -7.00
CA PHE A 224 -7.12 2.33 -7.57
C PHE A 224 -6.50 1.29 -6.64
N THR A 225 -6.62 1.44 -5.32
CA THR A 225 -6.08 0.47 -4.35
C THR A 225 -6.84 -0.84 -4.40
N VAL A 226 -8.17 -0.82 -4.36
CA VAL A 226 -8.98 -2.06 -4.46
C VAL A 226 -8.82 -2.71 -5.83
N SER A 227 -8.71 -1.91 -6.90
CA SER A 227 -8.42 -2.43 -8.24
C SER A 227 -7.07 -3.14 -8.32
N ALA A 228 -6.06 -2.65 -7.58
CA ALA A 228 -4.73 -3.24 -7.54
C ALA A 228 -4.69 -4.60 -6.82
N VAL A 229 -5.49 -4.80 -5.77
CA VAL A 229 -5.47 -6.04 -4.96
C VAL A 229 -6.57 -7.04 -5.29
N ASP A 230 -7.64 -6.62 -5.98
CA ASP A 230 -8.79 -7.47 -6.31
C ASP A 230 -9.06 -7.51 -7.82
N ASP A 231 -8.76 -8.64 -8.45
CA ASP A 231 -8.90 -8.84 -9.90
C ASP A 231 -10.36 -9.00 -10.36
N ARG A 232 -11.33 -8.99 -9.44
CA ARG A 232 -12.77 -8.95 -9.76
C ARG A 232 -13.21 -7.59 -10.27
N ILE A 233 -12.51 -6.52 -9.94
CA ILE A 233 -12.71 -5.22 -10.59
C ILE A 233 -12.26 -5.33 -12.05
N LYS A 234 -13.18 -5.14 -13.00
CA LYS A 234 -12.95 -5.32 -14.44
C LYS A 234 -12.74 -4.02 -15.20
N PHE A 235 -13.19 -2.90 -14.65
CA PHE A 235 -13.00 -1.57 -15.21
C PHE A 235 -12.99 -0.53 -14.08
N SER A 236 -12.25 0.58 -14.24
CA SER A 236 -12.16 1.59 -13.18
C SER A 236 -12.07 3.02 -13.70
N ALA A 237 -12.47 3.96 -12.84
CA ALA A 237 -12.34 5.39 -13.09
C ALA A 237 -11.91 6.13 -11.81
N PRO A 238 -10.61 6.09 -11.45
CA PRO A 238 -10.08 6.93 -10.38
C PRO A 238 -9.99 8.37 -10.86
N ALA A 239 -10.69 9.28 -10.16
CA ALA A 239 -10.79 10.67 -10.53
C ALA A 239 -9.95 11.59 -9.64
N ASN A 240 -9.16 12.47 -10.25
CA ASN A 240 -8.46 13.58 -9.59
C ASN A 240 -7.56 13.15 -8.41
N MET A 241 -6.83 12.03 -8.53
CA MET A 241 -5.94 11.55 -7.45
C MET A 241 -4.66 10.85 -7.90
N VAL A 242 -4.67 10.22 -9.09
CA VAL A 242 -3.46 9.64 -9.66
C VAL A 242 -2.51 10.79 -10.00
N SER A 243 -1.42 10.91 -9.24
CA SER A 243 -0.50 12.04 -9.26
C SER A 243 0.91 11.61 -8.85
N LEU A 244 1.92 12.27 -9.40
CA LEU A 244 3.33 12.15 -8.98
C LEU A 244 3.76 13.22 -7.99
N ILE A 245 2.93 14.23 -7.72
CA ILE A 245 3.29 15.38 -6.86
C ILE A 245 2.47 15.46 -5.56
N MET A 246 1.44 14.62 -5.41
CA MET A 246 0.67 14.50 -4.17
C MET A 246 0.09 13.09 -4.04
N GLN A 247 0.30 12.45 -2.88
CA GLN A 247 0.02 11.02 -2.71
C GLN A 247 -1.20 10.68 -1.83
N GLY A 248 -1.85 11.66 -1.19
CA GLY A 248 -2.98 11.46 -0.26
C GLY A 248 -2.85 12.35 0.96
N GLY A 249 -3.95 12.96 1.41
CA GLY A 249 -3.91 13.98 2.46
C GLY A 249 -3.91 13.42 3.89
N GLY A 250 -4.56 12.26 4.08
CA GLY A 250 -4.84 11.71 5.41
C GLY A 250 -4.41 10.25 5.59
N LEU A 251 -4.62 9.74 6.81
CA LEU A 251 -4.30 8.36 7.21
C LEU A 251 -5.11 7.32 6.43
N CYS A 252 -6.33 7.68 5.99
CA CYS A 252 -7.18 6.81 5.17
C CYS A 252 -6.64 6.59 3.74
N GLU A 253 -5.59 7.33 3.35
CA GLU A 253 -4.90 7.26 2.06
C GLU A 253 -3.41 6.88 2.17
N ASN A 254 -2.87 6.87 3.40
CA ASN A 254 -1.44 6.72 3.69
C ASN A 254 -1.23 5.81 4.90
N ALA A 255 -1.22 4.49 4.67
CA ALA A 255 -0.79 3.54 5.69
C ALA A 255 0.74 3.43 5.74
N PRO A 256 1.35 3.20 6.93
CA PRO A 256 2.76 2.87 7.04
C PRO A 256 3.18 1.74 6.09
N GLY A 257 4.30 1.92 5.39
CA GLY A 257 4.85 0.97 4.43
C GLY A 257 4.17 0.97 3.04
N LEU A 258 3.09 1.74 2.83
CA LEU A 258 2.33 1.69 1.57
C LEU A 258 3.14 2.16 0.36
N ARG A 259 3.97 3.20 0.50
CA ARG A 259 4.70 3.87 -0.59
C ARG A 259 6.22 3.79 -0.44
N LEU A 260 6.72 2.66 0.06
CA LEU A 260 8.14 2.35 -0.01
C LEU A 260 8.51 2.08 -1.47
N ASP A 261 9.42 2.88 -2.02
CA ASP A 261 9.86 2.81 -3.42
C ASP A 261 8.70 2.73 -4.44
N THR A 262 7.59 3.42 -4.21
CA THR A 262 6.45 3.44 -5.16
C THR A 262 5.57 4.68 -4.99
N ASN A 263 4.51 4.81 -5.79
CA ASN A 263 3.60 5.97 -5.79
C ASN A 263 2.22 5.63 -6.39
N ASN A 264 1.29 6.59 -6.36
CA ASN A 264 -0.08 6.43 -6.86
C ASN A 264 -0.16 6.02 -8.34
N VAL A 265 0.78 6.45 -9.18
CA VAL A 265 0.81 6.10 -10.61
C VAL A 265 1.07 4.62 -10.80
N GLU A 266 2.04 4.06 -10.08
CA GLU A 266 2.33 2.62 -10.17
C GLU A 266 1.19 1.78 -9.62
N ILE A 267 0.60 2.18 -8.48
CA ILE A 267 -0.57 1.48 -7.91
C ILE A 267 -1.76 1.52 -8.89
N ALA A 268 -2.05 2.67 -9.52
CA ALA A 268 -3.09 2.77 -10.53
C ALA A 268 -2.78 1.93 -11.78
N ALA A 269 -1.52 1.88 -12.21
CA ALA A 269 -1.09 1.08 -13.35
C ALA A 269 -1.23 -0.43 -13.14
N MET A 270 -1.34 -0.92 -11.89
CA MET A 270 -1.69 -2.32 -11.60
C MET A 270 -3.06 -2.75 -12.15
N MET A 271 -3.90 -1.80 -12.55
CA MET A 271 -5.11 -2.07 -13.29
C MET A 271 -4.83 -2.74 -14.65
N ALA A 272 -3.68 -2.47 -15.27
CA ALA A 272 -3.29 -3.06 -16.54
C ALA A 272 -3.39 -4.59 -16.52
N PRO A 273 -3.97 -5.21 -17.57
CA PRO A 273 -4.47 -4.62 -18.82
C PRO A 273 -5.98 -4.24 -18.81
N ARG A 274 -6.64 -4.20 -17.66
CA ARG A 274 -8.09 -3.95 -17.55
C ARG A 274 -8.42 -2.49 -17.87
N PRO A 275 -9.57 -2.18 -18.49
CA PRO A 275 -9.93 -0.81 -18.84
C PRO A 275 -9.90 0.19 -17.68
N MET A 276 -9.25 1.34 -17.86
CA MET A 276 -9.22 2.43 -16.88
C MET A 276 -9.31 3.80 -17.56
N ILE A 277 -10.10 4.71 -16.99
CA ILE A 277 -10.05 6.14 -17.35
C ILE A 277 -9.57 6.95 -16.14
N MET A 278 -8.52 7.74 -16.34
CA MET A 278 -8.01 8.64 -15.30
C MET A 278 -8.50 10.05 -15.57
N SER A 279 -9.20 10.65 -14.61
CA SER A 279 -9.59 12.06 -14.73
C SER A 279 -8.62 12.96 -13.98
N ALA A 280 -8.41 14.16 -14.51
CA ALA A 280 -7.55 15.18 -13.94
C ALA A 280 -8.14 16.58 -14.10
N ALA A 281 -7.62 17.52 -13.31
CA ALA A 281 -7.99 18.92 -13.37
C ALA A 281 -6.75 19.83 -13.25
N THR A 282 -6.75 20.95 -13.98
CA THR A 282 -5.66 21.95 -13.95
C THR A 282 -5.46 22.57 -12.56
N GLY A 283 -6.53 22.70 -11.78
CA GLY A 283 -6.56 23.35 -10.48
C GLY A 283 -6.23 22.44 -9.29
N ASP A 284 -5.73 21.23 -9.50
CA ASP A 284 -5.31 20.33 -8.40
C ASP A 284 -3.98 19.62 -8.69
N TRP A 285 -3.59 18.69 -7.82
CA TRP A 285 -2.34 17.94 -7.90
C TRP A 285 -2.24 16.99 -9.10
N THR A 286 -3.32 16.80 -9.87
CA THR A 286 -3.32 16.03 -11.12
C THR A 286 -3.04 16.88 -12.35
N ARG A 287 -2.66 18.15 -12.19
CA ARG A 287 -2.34 19.08 -13.29
C ARG A 287 -1.25 18.60 -14.26
N ASN A 288 -0.40 17.66 -13.85
CA ASN A 288 0.66 17.08 -14.69
C ASN A 288 0.18 15.87 -15.52
N MET A 289 -1.09 15.45 -15.40
CA MET A 289 -1.61 14.18 -15.92
C MET A 289 -1.25 13.95 -17.39
N ALA A 290 -1.39 14.97 -18.24
CA ALA A 290 -1.14 14.86 -19.67
C ALA A 290 0.35 14.68 -20.02
N THR A 291 1.26 15.17 -19.17
CA THR A 291 2.71 15.20 -19.44
C THR A 291 3.50 14.15 -18.68
N GLU A 292 3.01 13.68 -17.53
CA GLU A 292 3.75 12.74 -16.67
C GLU A 292 2.95 11.48 -16.35
N GLU A 293 1.81 11.58 -15.67
CA GLU A 293 1.10 10.42 -15.11
C GLU A 293 0.46 9.53 -16.18
N TYR A 294 -0.30 10.11 -17.12
CA TYR A 294 -0.93 9.33 -18.19
C TYR A 294 0.09 8.64 -19.10
N PRO A 295 1.15 9.30 -19.60
CA PRO A 295 2.21 8.62 -20.34
C PRO A 295 2.85 7.46 -19.55
N ALA A 296 3.10 7.63 -18.25
CA ALA A 296 3.69 6.58 -17.42
C ALA A 296 2.78 5.35 -17.25
N VAL A 297 1.49 5.56 -16.95
CA VAL A 297 0.51 4.45 -16.89
C VAL A 297 0.34 3.80 -18.26
N ARG A 298 0.26 4.59 -19.32
CA ARG A 298 0.09 4.10 -20.70
C ARG A 298 1.26 3.21 -21.12
N ALA A 299 2.49 3.59 -20.81
CA ALA A 299 3.67 2.78 -21.09
C ALA A 299 3.59 1.37 -20.48
N ILE A 300 3.02 1.26 -19.27
CA ILE A 300 2.78 -0.04 -18.63
C ILE A 300 1.71 -0.85 -19.40
N TYR A 301 0.61 -0.23 -19.82
CA TYR A 301 -0.39 -0.93 -20.64
C TYR A 301 0.17 -1.36 -22.01
N ASP A 302 1.10 -0.60 -22.59
CA ASP A 302 1.76 -0.96 -23.84
C ASP A 302 2.63 -2.22 -23.70
N LEU A 303 3.17 -2.54 -22.50
CA LEU A 303 3.84 -3.82 -22.23
C LEU A 303 2.91 -5.03 -22.41
N TYR A 304 1.60 -4.85 -22.21
CA TYR A 304 0.58 -5.87 -22.46
C TYR A 304 0.05 -5.84 -23.91
N GLY A 305 0.51 -4.90 -24.75
CA GLY A 305 -0.11 -4.61 -26.04
C GLY A 305 -1.55 -4.08 -25.92
N LYS A 306 -1.90 -3.51 -24.77
CA LYS A 306 -3.27 -3.06 -24.42
C LYS A 306 -3.33 -1.59 -24.08
N GLY A 307 -2.41 -0.79 -24.62
CA GLY A 307 -2.36 0.63 -24.38
C GLY A 307 -3.71 1.35 -24.52
N SER A 308 -4.52 1.02 -25.53
CA SER A 308 -5.85 1.63 -25.74
C SER A 308 -6.89 1.29 -24.65
N GLY A 309 -6.51 0.47 -23.68
CA GLY A 309 -7.28 0.19 -22.47
C GLY A 309 -7.15 1.26 -21.38
N VAL A 310 -6.22 2.23 -21.51
CA VAL A 310 -6.24 3.47 -20.70
C VAL A 310 -6.69 4.65 -21.52
N GLU A 311 -7.52 5.48 -20.89
CA GLU A 311 -7.86 6.81 -21.40
C GLU A 311 -7.63 7.87 -20.31
N MET A 312 -7.52 9.14 -20.73
CA MET A 312 -7.42 10.29 -19.84
C MET A 312 -8.56 11.27 -20.15
N PHE A 313 -9.18 11.82 -19.11
CA PHE A 313 -10.00 13.02 -19.20
C PHE A 313 -9.34 14.16 -18.44
N PHE A 314 -8.99 15.24 -19.13
CA PHE A 314 -8.34 16.40 -18.52
C PHE A 314 -9.15 17.67 -18.82
N GLN A 315 -9.45 18.44 -17.78
CA GLN A 315 -10.28 19.65 -17.90
C GLN A 315 -9.68 20.82 -17.12
N ASP A 316 -10.00 22.04 -17.57
CA ASP A 316 -9.72 23.25 -16.80
C ASP A 316 -10.79 23.44 -15.72
N ALA A 317 -10.45 23.09 -14.48
CA ALA A 317 -11.37 23.09 -13.35
C ALA A 317 -10.59 23.05 -12.01
N PRO A 318 -11.20 23.46 -10.89
CA PRO A 318 -10.69 23.12 -9.56
C PRO A 318 -10.83 21.62 -9.28
N HIS A 319 -10.31 21.15 -8.15
CA HIS A 319 -10.49 19.77 -7.68
C HIS A 319 -11.97 19.37 -7.63
N ASN A 320 -12.36 18.28 -8.30
CA ASN A 320 -13.78 17.98 -8.53
C ASN A 320 -14.10 16.50 -8.81
N TYR A 321 -15.41 16.21 -8.81
CA TYR A 321 -16.00 15.16 -9.64
C TYR A 321 -17.28 15.72 -10.28
N ASN A 322 -17.12 16.81 -11.03
CA ASN A 322 -18.18 17.60 -11.61
C ASN A 322 -18.87 16.89 -12.79
N LYS A 323 -19.92 17.49 -13.35
CA LYS A 323 -20.70 16.90 -14.45
C LYS A 323 -19.83 16.51 -15.67
N PRO A 324 -18.95 17.36 -16.24
CA PRO A 324 -18.07 16.97 -17.34
C PRO A 324 -17.24 15.72 -17.06
N ASN A 325 -16.65 15.62 -15.86
CA ASN A 325 -15.87 14.45 -15.44
C ASN A 325 -16.74 13.19 -15.35
N ARG A 326 -17.92 13.29 -14.74
CA ARG A 326 -18.88 12.19 -14.66
C ARG A 326 -19.32 11.71 -16.05
N GLU A 327 -19.61 12.64 -16.97
CA GLU A 327 -19.98 12.29 -18.36
C GLU A 327 -18.85 11.57 -19.12
N ALA A 328 -17.60 11.97 -18.90
CA ALA A 328 -16.44 11.26 -19.47
C ALA A 328 -16.35 9.83 -18.91
N THR A 329 -16.57 9.66 -17.60
CA THR A 329 -16.64 8.33 -16.97
C THR A 329 -17.77 7.48 -17.56
N TYR A 330 -18.97 8.05 -17.73
CA TYR A 330 -20.11 7.35 -18.33
C TYR A 330 -19.83 6.91 -19.76
N ALA A 331 -19.24 7.79 -20.57
CA ALA A 331 -18.87 7.49 -21.96
C ALA A 331 -17.86 6.33 -22.02
N PHE A 332 -16.84 6.35 -21.16
CA PHE A 332 -15.84 5.30 -21.08
C PHE A 332 -16.46 3.95 -20.66
N PHE A 333 -17.25 3.93 -19.58
CA PHE A 333 -17.91 2.69 -19.14
C PHE A 333 -18.92 2.20 -20.18
N GLY A 334 -19.73 3.09 -20.78
CA GLY A 334 -20.66 2.73 -21.85
C GLY A 334 -19.98 2.05 -23.03
N LYS A 335 -18.84 2.59 -23.49
CA LYS A 335 -18.03 2.00 -24.56
C LYS A 335 -17.47 0.63 -24.19
N HIS A 336 -16.86 0.50 -23.01
CA HIS A 336 -16.11 -0.70 -22.64
C HIS A 336 -16.96 -1.82 -22.02
N VAL A 337 -18.15 -1.49 -21.49
CA VAL A 337 -18.99 -2.42 -20.72
C VAL A 337 -20.35 -2.64 -21.38
N LEU A 338 -21.00 -1.58 -21.88
CA LEU A 338 -22.32 -1.68 -22.51
C LEU A 338 -22.27 -1.80 -24.03
N GLY A 339 -21.11 -1.57 -24.65
CA GLY A 339 -20.96 -1.49 -26.11
C GLY A 339 -21.62 -0.26 -26.74
N GLU A 340 -21.98 0.75 -25.95
CA GLU A 340 -22.56 2.00 -26.45
C GLU A 340 -21.44 3.01 -26.73
N THR A 341 -21.20 3.30 -28.00
CA THR A 341 -20.13 4.20 -28.45
C THR A 341 -20.61 5.63 -28.70
N ASP A 342 -21.93 5.87 -28.74
CA ASP A 342 -22.49 7.21 -28.87
C ASP A 342 -22.59 7.90 -27.50
N ALA A 343 -21.59 8.70 -27.18
CA ALA A 343 -21.51 9.45 -25.92
C ALA A 343 -22.70 10.40 -25.69
N SER A 344 -23.45 10.79 -26.73
CA SER A 344 -24.64 11.66 -26.57
C SER A 344 -25.77 10.96 -25.80
N LYS A 345 -25.86 9.62 -25.87
CA LYS A 345 -26.83 8.81 -25.13
C LYS A 345 -26.44 8.57 -23.67
N LEU A 346 -25.19 8.86 -23.32
CA LEU A 346 -24.61 8.64 -22.00
C LEU A 346 -24.46 9.95 -21.22
N LYS A 347 -25.04 11.05 -21.72
CA LYS A 347 -25.02 12.36 -21.08
C LYS A 347 -25.79 12.37 -19.77
N GLU A 348 -25.31 13.20 -18.85
CA GLU A 348 -25.93 13.32 -17.54
C GLU A 348 -27.26 14.05 -17.65
N ARG A 349 -28.30 13.43 -17.12
CA ARG A 349 -29.63 14.02 -16.98
C ARG A 349 -29.84 14.55 -15.58
N ALA A 350 -30.60 15.64 -15.48
CA ALA A 350 -31.02 16.21 -14.20
C ALA A 350 -31.66 15.14 -13.29
N ILE A 351 -31.33 15.18 -12.01
CA ILE A 351 -31.79 14.21 -11.02
C ILE A 351 -32.74 14.86 -10.01
N HIS A 352 -33.61 14.06 -9.42
CA HIS A 352 -34.20 14.39 -8.13
C HIS A 352 -33.26 13.86 -7.03
N VAL A 353 -32.88 14.72 -6.10
CA VAL A 353 -32.09 14.32 -4.93
C VAL A 353 -33.06 14.13 -3.79
N GLU A 354 -33.12 12.91 -3.27
CA GLU A 354 -33.95 12.57 -2.11
C GLU A 354 -33.47 13.31 -0.86
N LYS A 355 -34.35 13.48 0.12
CA LYS A 355 -33.97 14.14 1.38
C LYS A 355 -32.94 13.30 2.13
N LEU A 356 -32.01 13.96 2.83
CA LEU A 356 -30.95 13.26 3.58
C LEU A 356 -31.50 12.19 4.53
N GLN A 357 -32.60 12.47 5.25
CA GLN A 357 -33.25 11.52 6.15
C GLN A 357 -33.73 10.21 5.47
N ASP A 358 -34.07 10.28 4.18
CA ASP A 358 -34.55 9.13 3.42
C ASP A 358 -33.37 8.27 2.95
N MET A 359 -32.18 8.89 2.83
CA MET A 359 -30.92 8.30 2.38
C MET A 359 -30.01 7.81 3.51
N MET A 360 -30.11 8.41 4.71
CA MET A 360 -29.33 8.05 5.90
C MET A 360 -29.80 6.71 6.46
N VAL A 361 -28.87 5.78 6.65
CA VAL A 361 -29.14 4.40 7.07
C VAL A 361 -29.61 4.33 8.52
N LEU A 362 -29.02 5.17 9.38
CA LEU A 362 -29.28 5.23 10.81
C LEU A 362 -30.24 6.37 11.21
N HIS A 363 -30.83 7.08 10.26
CA HIS A 363 -31.87 8.06 10.61
C HIS A 363 -33.06 7.35 11.27
N ASN A 364 -33.34 7.71 12.53
CA ASN A 364 -34.30 7.04 13.42
C ASN A 364 -34.07 5.53 13.60
N ARG A 365 -32.82 5.07 13.45
CA ARG A 365 -32.42 3.69 13.72
C ARG A 365 -31.13 3.67 14.56
N LYS A 366 -30.98 2.62 15.34
CA LYS A 366 -29.69 2.28 15.96
C LYS A 366 -28.98 1.21 15.13
N LEU A 367 -27.68 1.07 15.34
CA LEU A 367 -26.93 -0.07 14.86
C LEU A 367 -27.53 -1.38 15.41
N PRO A 368 -27.34 -2.52 14.72
CA PRO A 368 -27.76 -3.83 15.22
C PRO A 368 -27.19 -4.16 16.60
N ASP A 369 -27.87 -5.02 17.37
CA ASP A 369 -27.53 -5.26 18.78
C ASP A 369 -26.15 -5.92 18.99
N ASN A 370 -25.58 -6.58 17.97
CA ASN A 370 -24.22 -7.14 18.00
C ASN A 370 -23.14 -6.14 17.54
N ALA A 371 -23.47 -4.86 17.31
CA ALA A 371 -22.49 -3.88 16.88
C ALA A 371 -21.42 -3.63 17.95
N ILE A 372 -20.15 -3.64 17.54
CA ILE A 372 -19.01 -3.49 18.44
C ILE A 372 -18.49 -2.06 18.52
N SER A 373 -17.90 -1.71 19.67
CA SER A 373 -17.17 -0.45 19.86
C SER A 373 -15.84 -0.43 19.10
N PHE A 374 -15.24 0.77 18.99
CA PHE A 374 -13.91 0.94 18.41
C PHE A 374 -12.84 0.05 19.10
N GLN A 375 -12.84 -0.03 20.43
CA GLN A 375 -11.89 -0.87 21.16
C GLN A 375 -12.10 -2.36 20.85
N GLN A 376 -13.36 -2.82 20.86
CA GLN A 376 -13.67 -4.21 20.51
C GLN A 376 -13.30 -4.53 19.05
N LEU A 377 -13.42 -3.57 18.13
CA LEU A 377 -12.95 -3.74 16.75
C LEU A 377 -11.44 -3.93 16.69
N PHE A 378 -10.67 -3.14 17.44
CA PHE A 378 -9.23 -3.30 17.53
C PHE A 378 -8.82 -4.64 18.17
N ASP A 379 -9.54 -5.07 19.20
CA ASP A 379 -9.32 -6.36 19.86
C ASP A 379 -9.60 -7.53 18.89
N GLU A 380 -10.68 -7.47 18.12
CA GLU A 380 -11.03 -8.46 17.09
C GLU A 380 -10.03 -8.47 15.92
N TRP A 381 -9.58 -7.30 15.46
CA TRP A 381 -8.52 -7.17 14.46
C TRP A 381 -7.23 -7.86 14.91
N THR A 382 -6.84 -7.62 16.17
CA THR A 382 -5.68 -8.23 16.81
C THR A 382 -5.85 -9.74 16.97
N ARG A 383 -7.05 -10.20 17.35
CA ARG A 383 -7.37 -11.64 17.45
C ARG A 383 -7.22 -12.34 16.10
N PHE A 384 -7.82 -11.79 15.03
CA PHE A 384 -7.66 -12.34 13.69
C PHE A 384 -6.19 -12.40 13.25
N ALA A 385 -5.41 -11.36 13.55
CA ALA A 385 -3.99 -11.33 13.25
C ALA A 385 -3.21 -12.48 13.91
N LYS A 386 -3.53 -12.77 15.19
CA LYS A 386 -2.90 -13.86 15.97
C LYS A 386 -3.31 -15.24 15.49
N ASP A 387 -4.57 -15.42 15.08
CA ASP A 387 -5.08 -16.70 14.59
C ASP A 387 -4.50 -17.08 13.22
N GLN A 388 -4.10 -16.09 12.42
CA GLN A 388 -3.43 -16.31 11.14
C GLN A 388 -1.94 -16.60 11.37
N THR A 389 -1.51 -17.85 11.17
CA THR A 389 -0.11 -18.29 11.39
C THR A 389 0.61 -18.73 10.11
N ALA A 390 -0.08 -18.73 8.97
CA ALA A 390 0.51 -19.11 7.69
C ALA A 390 1.59 -18.12 7.22
N ASP A 391 2.60 -18.66 6.53
CA ASP A 391 3.76 -17.95 5.97
C ASP A 391 4.35 -16.85 6.90
N PRO A 392 4.84 -17.23 8.09
CA PRO A 392 5.39 -16.26 9.03
C PRO A 392 6.61 -15.52 8.46
N ARG A 393 7.41 -16.18 7.61
CA ARG A 393 8.59 -15.57 6.99
C ARG A 393 8.20 -14.49 6.01
N GLY A 394 7.32 -14.79 5.04
CA GLY A 394 6.88 -13.80 4.04
C GLY A 394 6.21 -12.59 4.67
N ARG A 395 5.43 -12.77 5.74
CA ARG A 395 4.78 -11.68 6.46
C ARG A 395 5.77 -10.79 7.22
N LEU A 396 6.74 -11.39 7.92
CA LEU A 396 7.80 -10.61 8.58
C LEU A 396 8.65 -9.87 7.54
N THR A 397 9.01 -10.53 6.43
CA THR A 397 9.72 -9.89 5.31
C THR A 397 8.95 -8.70 4.77
N ALA A 398 7.63 -8.81 4.57
CA ALA A 398 6.79 -7.72 4.08
C ALA A 398 6.68 -6.56 5.09
N ALA A 399 6.45 -6.83 6.37
CA ALA A 399 6.36 -5.79 7.41
C ALA A 399 7.69 -5.04 7.60
N LEU A 400 8.81 -5.74 7.54
CA LEU A 400 10.16 -5.14 7.57
C LEU A 400 10.52 -4.45 6.25
N ALA A 401 9.74 -4.71 5.19
CA ALA A 401 10.10 -4.44 3.80
C ALA A 401 11.52 -4.93 3.47
N ALA A 402 11.90 -6.08 4.00
CA ALA A 402 13.25 -6.62 3.93
C ALA A 402 13.53 -7.25 2.56
N GLU A 403 14.75 -7.08 2.08
CA GLU A 403 15.23 -7.67 0.82
C GLU A 403 16.51 -8.45 1.11
N TRP A 404 16.63 -9.67 0.56
CA TRP A 404 17.92 -10.36 0.50
C TRP A 404 18.64 -9.93 -0.79
N PRO A 405 19.73 -9.17 -0.71
CA PRO A 405 20.36 -8.63 -1.91
C PRO A 405 21.08 -9.71 -2.71
N ALA A 406 20.80 -9.77 -4.01
CA ALA A 406 21.51 -10.67 -4.93
C ALA A 406 22.98 -10.24 -5.13
N HIS A 407 23.28 -8.96 -4.96
CA HIS A 407 24.62 -8.40 -5.09
C HIS A 407 24.86 -7.32 -4.03
N VAL A 408 25.97 -7.41 -3.31
CA VAL A 408 26.40 -6.42 -2.31
C VAL A 408 27.70 -5.78 -2.77
N LEU A 409 27.71 -4.45 -2.86
CA LEU A 409 28.89 -3.65 -3.14
C LEU A 409 29.78 -3.62 -1.89
N SER A 410 31.09 -3.55 -2.09
CA SER A 410 32.05 -3.37 -1.02
C SER A 410 33.18 -2.46 -1.48
N GLU A 411 33.44 -1.42 -0.70
CA GLU A 411 34.50 -0.43 -0.95
C GLU A 411 35.34 -0.24 0.32
N GLY A 412 36.66 -0.07 0.20
CA GLY A 412 37.52 0.19 1.36
C GLY A 412 38.96 -0.30 1.18
N THR A 413 39.82 0.04 2.15
CA THR A 413 41.22 -0.39 2.21
C THR A 413 41.54 -0.97 3.59
N GLY A 414 42.27 -2.08 3.63
CA GLY A 414 42.59 -2.76 4.87
C GLY A 414 41.38 -3.44 5.51
N GLU A 415 41.22 -3.28 6.83
CA GLU A 415 40.12 -3.89 7.59
C GLU A 415 38.83 -3.07 7.54
N HIS A 416 38.91 -1.78 7.22
CA HIS A 416 37.73 -0.90 7.17
C HIS A 416 37.13 -0.92 5.78
N ILE A 417 35.88 -1.39 5.70
CA ILE A 417 35.11 -1.46 4.46
C ILE A 417 33.75 -0.79 4.65
N VAL A 418 33.05 -0.57 3.55
CA VAL A 418 31.67 -0.11 3.52
C VAL A 418 30.91 -1.05 2.61
N LEU A 419 29.72 -1.46 3.04
CA LEU A 419 28.81 -2.29 2.26
C LEU A 419 27.62 -1.45 1.78
N GLY A 420 27.02 -1.83 0.64
CA GLY A 420 25.81 -1.21 0.13
C GLY A 420 25.10 -2.12 -0.88
N ARG A 421 23.77 -2.02 -0.97
CA ARG A 421 23.00 -2.71 -2.00
C ARG A 421 23.04 -1.90 -3.29
N ALA A 422 23.30 -2.57 -4.40
CA ALA A 422 23.44 -1.92 -5.69
C ALA A 422 22.16 -1.13 -6.04
N GLY A 423 22.30 0.20 -6.22
CA GLY A 423 21.19 1.09 -6.61
C GLY A 423 20.17 1.41 -5.51
N LYS A 424 20.43 1.05 -4.24
CA LYS A 424 19.52 1.33 -3.11
C LYS A 424 19.96 2.51 -2.22
N GLY A 425 21.17 3.02 -2.40
CA GLY A 425 21.68 4.20 -1.72
C GLY A 425 22.03 4.01 -0.23
N ASP A 426 22.06 2.77 0.24
CA ASP A 426 22.48 2.41 1.59
C ASP A 426 24.01 2.41 1.74
N ARG A 427 24.46 2.80 2.93
CA ARG A 427 25.88 2.88 3.28
C ARG A 427 26.08 2.28 4.66
N VAL A 428 26.72 1.11 4.72
CA VAL A 428 26.91 0.34 5.96
C VAL A 428 28.42 0.25 6.27
N PRO A 429 28.96 1.13 7.13
CA PRO A 429 30.34 1.02 7.59
C PRO A 429 30.59 -0.32 8.29
N ALA A 430 31.76 -0.90 8.06
CA ALA A 430 32.10 -2.22 8.56
C ALA A 430 33.60 -2.38 8.84
N ILE A 431 33.92 -3.32 9.72
CA ILE A 431 35.27 -3.81 9.96
C ILE A 431 35.30 -5.29 9.64
N TRP A 432 36.11 -5.66 8.66
CA TRP A 432 36.30 -7.03 8.22
C TRP A 432 37.73 -7.50 8.53
N ILE A 433 37.83 -8.51 9.39
CA ILE A 433 39.09 -9.16 9.72
C ILE A 433 39.03 -10.59 9.20
N LYS A 434 39.84 -10.88 8.18
CA LYS A 434 39.87 -12.18 7.51
C LYS A 434 40.61 -13.21 8.38
N GLY A 435 40.00 -14.38 8.53
CA GLY A 435 40.54 -15.54 9.22
C GLY A 435 39.95 -16.84 8.68
N SER A 436 39.69 -17.82 9.54
CA SER A 436 39.07 -19.09 9.20
C SER A 436 37.54 -19.01 9.15
N ASN A 437 36.93 -19.89 8.35
CA ASN A 437 35.48 -20.08 8.31
C ASN A 437 35.00 -21.08 9.37
N PRO A 438 33.70 -21.09 9.72
CA PRO A 438 32.67 -20.13 9.29
C PRO A 438 32.90 -18.73 9.88
N PRO A 439 32.55 -17.65 9.17
CA PRO A 439 32.73 -16.30 9.70
C PRO A 439 31.73 -16.01 10.83
N ALA A 440 32.05 -15.02 11.66
CA ALA A 440 31.09 -14.41 12.57
C ALA A 440 30.71 -13.01 12.09
N LEU A 441 29.44 -12.66 12.20
CA LEU A 441 28.92 -11.30 12.10
C LEU A 441 28.54 -10.84 13.51
N VAL A 442 29.21 -9.81 14.03
CA VAL A 442 28.98 -9.28 15.38
C VAL A 442 28.34 -7.90 15.29
N ILE A 443 27.18 -7.74 15.93
CA ILE A 443 26.41 -6.50 15.90
C ILE A 443 26.34 -5.92 17.31
N HIS A 444 26.65 -4.64 17.47
CA HIS A 444 26.58 -3.93 18.75
C HIS A 444 25.77 -2.63 18.59
N PRO A 445 24.93 -2.24 19.56
CA PRO A 445 24.10 -1.02 19.47
C PRO A 445 24.91 0.28 19.39
N ASP A 446 26.10 0.30 19.98
CA ASP A 446 27.03 1.44 19.90
C ASP A 446 27.91 1.46 18.62
N GLY A 447 27.71 0.50 17.72
CA GLY A 447 28.39 0.42 16.43
C GLY A 447 29.62 -0.49 16.36
N VAL A 448 30.29 -0.42 15.22
CA VAL A 448 31.32 -1.34 14.72
C VAL A 448 32.56 -1.41 15.62
N GLU A 449 32.99 -0.27 16.17
CA GLU A 449 34.14 -0.19 17.07
C GLU A 449 33.86 -0.87 18.42
N ALA A 450 32.65 -0.72 18.94
CA ALA A 450 32.23 -1.40 20.16
C ALA A 450 32.11 -2.91 19.91
N ALA A 451 31.50 -3.31 18.78
CA ALA A 451 31.41 -4.71 18.36
C ALA A 451 32.81 -5.36 18.25
N ARG A 452 33.78 -4.68 17.66
CA ARG A 452 35.17 -5.17 17.55
C ARG A 452 35.85 -5.37 18.90
N LYS A 453 35.61 -4.47 19.86
CA LYS A 453 36.23 -4.47 21.20
C LYS A 453 35.54 -5.41 22.18
N ASP A 454 34.34 -5.88 21.85
CA ASP A 454 33.57 -6.77 22.72
C ASP A 454 34.29 -8.11 22.96
N PRO A 455 34.23 -8.67 24.20
CA PRO A 455 34.82 -9.97 24.50
C PRO A 455 34.37 -11.13 23.59
N ALA A 456 33.17 -11.09 23.02
CA ALA A 456 32.72 -12.08 22.05
C ALA A 456 33.56 -12.03 20.76
N ALA A 457 33.75 -10.84 20.17
CA ALA A 457 34.58 -10.67 18.98
C ALA A 457 36.06 -10.96 19.27
N ALA A 458 36.59 -10.47 20.40
CA ALA A 458 37.99 -10.67 20.77
C ALA A 458 38.37 -12.16 20.90
N ARG A 459 37.47 -12.98 21.47
CA ARG A 459 37.66 -14.44 21.58
C ARG A 459 37.74 -15.12 20.20
N LEU A 460 36.86 -14.72 19.27
CA LEU A 460 36.85 -15.26 17.91
C LEU A 460 38.11 -14.88 17.14
N LEU A 461 38.52 -13.62 17.23
CA LEU A 461 39.75 -13.12 16.61
C LEU A 461 40.99 -13.82 17.17
N LYS A 462 41.07 -14.04 18.49
CA LYS A 462 42.15 -14.80 19.13
C LYS A 462 42.21 -16.25 18.66
N ALA A 463 41.05 -16.84 18.32
CA ALA A 463 40.95 -18.18 17.73
C ALA A 463 41.23 -18.20 16.22
N GLY A 464 41.56 -17.07 15.60
CA GLY A 464 41.85 -16.96 14.16
C GLY A 464 40.60 -17.02 13.26
N ARG A 465 39.39 -16.88 13.81
CA ARG A 465 38.13 -16.86 13.04
C ARG A 465 37.99 -15.55 12.26
N SER A 466 37.40 -15.63 11.07
CA SER A 466 36.91 -14.45 10.34
C SER A 466 35.82 -13.73 11.13
N VAL A 467 35.91 -12.40 11.27
CA VAL A 467 34.92 -11.58 11.97
C VAL A 467 34.58 -10.34 11.13
N LEU A 468 33.28 -10.16 10.89
CA LEU A 468 32.69 -8.94 10.35
C LEU A 468 31.94 -8.23 11.48
N CYS A 469 32.21 -6.94 11.64
CA CYS A 469 31.40 -6.05 12.47
C CYS A 469 30.80 -4.97 11.56
N ILE A 470 29.61 -4.45 11.87
CA ILE A 470 29.01 -3.34 11.11
C ILE A 470 28.47 -2.23 12.04
N ASP A 471 28.40 -1.01 11.52
CA ASP A 471 27.51 0.03 12.00
C ASP A 471 26.14 -0.20 11.37
N ALA A 472 25.22 -0.83 12.10
CA ALA A 472 23.82 -0.90 11.68
C ALA A 472 23.23 0.52 11.61
N PHE A 473 22.18 0.72 10.82
CA PHE A 473 21.56 2.04 10.62
C PHE A 473 21.39 2.85 11.92
N GLN A 474 21.86 4.10 11.91
CA GLN A 474 21.81 5.01 13.06
C GLN A 474 22.55 4.47 14.30
N THR A 475 23.71 3.82 14.11
CA THR A 475 24.65 3.41 15.18
C THR A 475 26.08 3.81 14.80
N GLY A 476 26.97 3.93 15.79
CA GLY A 476 28.39 4.25 15.58
C GLY A 476 28.62 5.44 14.65
N THR A 477 29.39 5.22 13.57
CA THR A 477 29.70 6.27 12.58
C THR A 477 28.59 6.52 11.56
N ALA A 478 27.57 5.66 11.51
CA ALA A 478 26.42 5.78 10.61
C ALA A 478 25.30 6.70 11.15
N VAL A 479 25.46 7.27 12.36
CA VAL A 479 24.52 8.26 12.91
C VAL A 479 24.55 9.53 12.08
N ALA A 480 23.39 9.94 11.57
CA ALA A 480 23.23 11.17 10.80
C ALA A 480 21.85 11.82 11.03
N PRO A 481 21.69 13.13 10.78
CA PRO A 481 20.38 13.77 10.82
C PRO A 481 19.39 13.10 9.86
N ARG A 482 18.15 12.90 10.32
CA ARG A 482 17.05 12.31 9.54
C ARG A 482 15.73 13.01 9.91
N ASN A 483 15.06 13.61 8.93
CA ASN A 483 13.83 14.38 9.16
C ASN A 483 12.61 13.46 9.36
N ARG A 484 12.38 13.04 10.61
CA ARG A 484 11.22 12.20 10.97
C ARG A 484 9.89 12.97 11.03
N ALA A 485 9.92 14.31 10.93
CA ALA A 485 8.73 15.15 10.94
C ALA A 485 8.10 15.30 9.54
N ALA A 486 8.67 14.66 8.51
CA ALA A 486 8.09 14.67 7.18
C ALA A 486 6.67 14.06 7.21
N LYS A 487 5.76 14.67 6.45
CA LYS A 487 4.35 14.28 6.42
C LYS A 487 4.19 12.81 6.03
N MET A 488 3.47 12.05 6.84
CA MET A 488 3.28 10.60 6.66
C MET A 488 4.60 9.82 6.54
N PHE A 489 5.63 10.18 7.33
CA PHE A 489 6.98 9.62 7.24
C PHE A 489 7.02 8.10 7.01
N LEU A 490 6.33 7.31 7.85
CA LEU A 490 6.37 5.85 7.79
C LEU A 490 5.63 5.25 6.58
N THR A 491 4.83 6.03 5.86
CA THR A 491 4.24 5.60 4.57
C THR A 491 5.31 5.47 3.49
N PHE A 492 6.30 6.36 3.50
CA PHE A 492 7.32 6.51 2.45
C PHE A 492 8.71 6.06 2.89
N ASN A 493 8.95 5.97 4.19
CA ASN A 493 10.25 5.71 4.78
C ASN A 493 10.18 4.54 5.75
N LYS A 494 11.15 3.63 5.66
CA LYS A 494 11.31 2.57 6.66
C LYS A 494 11.65 3.16 8.03
N SER A 495 11.15 2.51 9.09
CA SER A 495 11.59 2.77 10.45
C SER A 495 13.09 2.48 10.61
N ASP A 496 13.71 3.06 11.64
CA ASP A 496 15.13 2.84 11.88
C ASP A 496 15.42 1.36 12.15
N ASP A 497 14.55 0.66 12.87
CA ASP A 497 14.72 -0.76 13.18
C ASP A 497 14.58 -1.67 11.95
N ALA A 498 13.67 -1.36 11.02
CA ALA A 498 13.60 -2.06 9.73
C ALA A 498 14.87 -1.84 8.90
N ASN A 499 15.45 -0.63 8.91
CA ASN A 499 16.73 -0.35 8.26
C ASN A 499 17.90 -1.11 8.92
N ARG A 500 17.91 -1.26 10.25
CA ARG A 500 18.93 -2.04 10.96
C ARG A 500 18.88 -3.52 10.61
N VAL A 501 17.68 -4.10 10.54
CA VAL A 501 17.48 -5.48 10.07
C VAL A 501 17.98 -5.63 8.63
N GLN A 502 17.67 -4.67 7.75
CA GLN A 502 18.15 -4.68 6.37
C GLN A 502 19.69 -4.66 6.28
N ASP A 503 20.38 -3.87 7.12
CA ASP A 503 21.84 -3.80 7.11
C ASP A 503 22.50 -5.12 7.55
N ILE A 504 21.89 -5.81 8.51
CA ILE A 504 22.34 -7.16 8.93
C ILE A 504 22.15 -8.16 7.78
N LEU A 505 21.02 -8.13 7.06
CA LEU A 505 20.80 -8.98 5.89
C LEU A 505 21.81 -8.69 4.77
N THR A 506 22.12 -7.41 4.53
CA THR A 506 23.15 -6.99 3.56
C THR A 506 24.52 -7.54 3.94
N ALA A 507 24.90 -7.49 5.22
CA ALA A 507 26.16 -8.05 5.70
C ALA A 507 26.22 -9.59 5.60
N LEU A 508 25.13 -10.28 5.94
CA LEU A 508 25.03 -11.74 5.79
C LEU A 508 25.13 -12.16 4.32
N ALA A 509 24.45 -11.45 3.42
CA ALA A 509 24.50 -11.70 1.98
C ALA A 509 25.90 -11.44 1.39
N TRP A 510 26.61 -10.43 1.89
CA TRP A 510 28.00 -10.17 1.50
C TRP A 510 28.96 -11.28 1.94
N LEU A 511 28.81 -11.79 3.17
CA LEU A 511 29.60 -12.92 3.65
C LEU A 511 29.34 -14.18 2.81
N ASN A 512 28.07 -14.40 2.43
CA ASN A 512 27.62 -15.51 1.59
C ASN A 512 28.17 -16.89 2.05
N GLN A 513 28.23 -17.11 3.37
CA GLN A 513 28.66 -18.38 3.97
C GLN A 513 27.51 -19.01 4.75
N PRO A 514 27.20 -20.30 4.52
CA PRO A 514 26.22 -21.01 5.33
C PRO A 514 26.74 -21.15 6.77
N LYS A 515 25.82 -21.15 7.75
CA LYS A 515 26.17 -21.23 9.17
C LYS A 515 27.10 -20.11 9.64
N THR A 516 27.01 -18.94 9.01
CA THR A 516 27.60 -17.72 9.57
C THR A 516 27.07 -17.55 10.99
N GLN A 517 27.98 -17.35 11.95
CA GLN A 517 27.60 -17.11 13.34
C GLN A 517 27.15 -15.64 13.47
N LEU A 518 25.89 -15.39 13.77
CA LEU A 518 25.36 -14.04 13.97
C LEU A 518 25.26 -13.76 15.48
N ILE A 519 26.05 -12.83 15.98
CA ILE A 519 26.11 -12.47 17.39
C ILE A 519 25.50 -11.09 17.59
N GLY A 520 24.36 -11.03 18.26
CA GLY A 520 23.72 -9.79 18.67
C GLY A 520 23.99 -9.48 20.15
N LEU A 521 24.51 -8.29 20.43
CA LEU A 521 24.91 -7.84 21.77
C LEU A 521 23.94 -6.77 22.29
N GLY A 522 23.46 -6.93 23.53
CA GLY A 522 22.49 -6.00 24.11
C GLY A 522 21.26 -5.83 23.23
N LYS A 523 20.84 -4.59 22.95
CA LYS A 523 19.64 -4.31 22.15
C LYS A 523 19.71 -4.83 20.70
N SER A 524 20.90 -4.98 20.12
CA SER A 524 21.04 -5.48 18.75
C SER A 524 20.67 -6.96 18.60
N ALA A 525 20.58 -7.70 19.71
CA ALA A 525 20.04 -9.05 19.75
C ALA A 525 18.64 -9.14 19.10
N ILE A 526 17.79 -8.12 19.32
CA ILE A 526 16.45 -8.07 18.72
C ILE A 526 16.55 -7.93 17.19
N TRP A 527 17.42 -7.05 16.70
CA TRP A 527 17.62 -6.87 15.26
C TRP A 527 18.15 -8.16 14.60
N CYS A 528 19.07 -8.85 15.27
CA CYS A 528 19.64 -10.10 14.80
C CYS A 528 18.61 -11.24 14.75
N GLU A 529 17.71 -11.31 15.73
CA GLU A 529 16.60 -12.28 15.75
C GLU A 529 15.72 -12.11 14.51
N PHE A 530 15.28 -10.88 14.21
CA PHE A 530 14.43 -10.61 13.05
C PHE A 530 15.19 -10.79 11.73
N ALA A 531 16.48 -10.42 11.66
CA ALA A 531 17.31 -10.66 10.48
C ALA A 531 17.49 -12.16 10.20
N ALA A 532 17.80 -12.96 11.22
CA ALA A 532 17.90 -14.42 11.08
C ALA A 532 16.56 -15.04 10.66
N ALA A 533 15.45 -14.56 11.23
CA ALA A 533 14.11 -15.06 10.91
C ALA A 533 13.71 -14.86 9.44
N VAL A 534 14.21 -13.81 8.76
CA VAL A 534 13.87 -13.51 7.36
C VAL A 534 14.99 -13.84 6.36
N ALA A 535 16.21 -14.14 6.82
CA ALA A 535 17.31 -14.55 5.96
C ALA A 535 16.99 -15.88 5.25
N PRO A 536 17.12 -15.99 3.90
CA PRO A 536 16.83 -17.22 3.16
C PRO A 536 17.92 -18.30 3.33
N VAL A 537 18.91 -18.06 4.18
CA VAL A 537 20.04 -18.96 4.47
C VAL A 537 20.07 -19.28 5.97
N ALA A 538 20.60 -20.46 6.32
CA ALA A 538 20.78 -20.84 7.71
C ALA A 538 21.88 -19.98 8.39
N VAL A 539 21.53 -19.38 9.52
CA VAL A 539 22.41 -18.54 10.35
C VAL A 539 22.48 -19.16 11.75
N ASP A 540 23.67 -19.25 12.34
CA ASP A 540 23.86 -19.68 13.73
C ASP A 540 23.70 -18.46 14.65
N LEU A 541 22.47 -18.22 15.12
CA LEU A 541 22.14 -17.04 15.91
C LEU A 541 22.55 -17.20 17.39
N GLN A 542 23.27 -16.21 17.91
CA GLN A 542 23.54 -16.01 19.32
C GLN A 542 23.05 -14.62 19.72
N ALA A 543 21.85 -14.56 20.30
CA ALA A 543 21.20 -13.33 20.68
C ALA A 543 20.50 -13.49 22.04
N ASP A 544 20.98 -12.78 23.06
CA ASP A 544 20.26 -12.67 24.33
C ASP A 544 19.31 -11.48 24.28
N LEU A 545 18.03 -11.77 24.12
CA LEU A 545 16.97 -10.77 24.02
C LEU A 545 16.73 -9.99 25.33
N SER A 546 17.46 -10.27 26.41
CA SER A 546 17.58 -9.41 27.59
C SER A 546 16.24 -8.99 28.21
N GLY A 547 15.26 -9.89 28.21
CA GLY A 547 13.91 -9.63 28.76
C GLY A 547 12.88 -9.08 27.77
N PHE A 548 13.23 -8.88 26.48
CA PHE A 548 12.26 -8.54 25.42
C PHE A 548 11.24 -9.69 25.27
N SER A 549 10.02 -9.44 25.73
CA SER A 549 8.95 -10.45 25.78
C SER A 549 8.15 -10.54 24.48
N GLY A 550 8.23 -9.51 23.64
CA GLY A 550 7.41 -9.36 22.44
C GLY A 550 6.03 -8.76 22.75
N SER A 551 5.87 -8.09 23.89
CA SER A 551 4.69 -7.27 24.17
C SER A 551 4.66 -6.03 23.27
N ASP A 552 3.48 -5.43 23.07
CA ASP A 552 3.35 -4.19 22.29
C ASP A 552 4.24 -3.07 22.85
N ASP A 553 4.30 -2.96 24.17
CA ASP A 553 5.17 -2.01 24.89
C ASP A 553 6.65 -2.23 24.59
N ASP A 554 7.09 -3.49 24.48
CA ASP A 554 8.46 -3.82 24.12
C ASP A 554 8.77 -3.37 22.70
N PHE A 555 7.87 -3.66 21.74
CA PHE A 555 8.03 -3.24 20.36
C PHE A 555 8.06 -1.71 20.24
N VAL A 556 7.10 -1.00 20.85
CA VAL A 556 7.06 0.48 20.81
C VAL A 556 8.34 1.11 21.36
N LYS A 557 8.88 0.60 22.46
CA LYS A 557 10.05 1.20 23.12
C LYS A 557 11.38 0.75 22.51
N ASN A 558 11.47 -0.50 22.06
CA ASN A 558 12.74 -1.15 21.77
C ASN A 558 12.90 -1.62 20.32
N PHE A 559 11.82 -1.91 19.59
CA PHE A 559 11.91 -2.38 18.21
C PHE A 559 10.65 -2.01 17.43
N PHE A 560 10.63 -0.83 16.82
CA PHE A 560 9.41 -0.31 16.21
C PHE A 560 9.41 -0.50 14.69
N VAL A 561 8.53 -1.37 14.21
CA VAL A 561 8.28 -1.63 12.80
C VAL A 561 6.76 -1.74 12.62
N PRO A 562 6.10 -0.83 11.88
CA PRO A 562 4.67 -0.95 11.61
C PRO A 562 4.31 -2.30 11.01
N GLY A 563 3.21 -2.89 11.48
CA GLY A 563 2.74 -4.21 11.06
C GLY A 563 3.53 -5.40 11.62
N ILE A 564 4.56 -5.20 12.47
CA ILE A 564 5.37 -6.32 12.95
C ILE A 564 4.60 -7.29 13.85
N GLN A 565 3.72 -6.79 14.72
CA GLN A 565 2.85 -7.65 15.53
C GLN A 565 1.79 -8.31 14.64
N ARG A 566 1.28 -7.57 13.64
CA ARG A 566 0.40 -8.13 12.61
C ARG A 566 1.05 -9.27 11.83
N ALA A 567 2.36 -9.23 11.64
CA ALA A 567 3.15 -10.29 11.00
C ALA A 567 3.52 -11.46 11.94
N GLY A 568 3.05 -11.45 13.20
CA GLY A 568 3.27 -12.50 14.20
C GLY A 568 4.38 -12.19 15.21
N GLY A 569 5.02 -11.03 15.09
CA GLY A 569 5.95 -10.49 16.09
C GLY A 569 7.09 -11.45 16.45
N LEU A 570 7.46 -11.44 17.73
CA LEU A 570 8.58 -12.22 18.25
C LEU A 570 8.33 -13.73 18.18
N GLN A 571 7.07 -14.16 18.32
CA GLN A 571 6.71 -15.57 18.27
C GLN A 571 6.99 -16.15 16.88
N ALA A 572 6.61 -15.42 15.82
CA ALA A 572 6.91 -15.81 14.44
C ALA A 572 8.41 -15.82 14.17
N ALA A 573 9.15 -14.80 14.62
CA ALA A 573 10.59 -14.73 14.44
C ALA A 573 11.31 -15.93 15.09
N ARG A 574 11.03 -16.22 16.37
CA ARG A 574 11.60 -17.36 17.09
C ARG A 574 11.24 -18.72 16.48
N ALA A 575 10.08 -18.83 15.85
CA ALA A 575 9.69 -20.07 15.18
C ALA A 575 10.50 -20.33 13.90
N LEU A 576 11.04 -19.30 13.27
CA LEU A 576 11.81 -19.37 12.02
C LEU A 576 13.32 -19.52 12.20
N VAL A 577 13.83 -19.19 13.39
CA VAL A 577 15.25 -19.23 13.73
C VAL A 577 15.67 -20.58 14.34
N LYS A 578 14.72 -21.38 14.81
CA LYS A 578 14.95 -22.79 15.22
C LYS A 578 15.31 -23.66 14.03
#